data_AF-A0A178W6X2-F1
#
_entry.id   AF-A0A178W6X2-F1
#
_cell.length_a   1.000
_cell.length_b   1.000
_cell.length_c   1.000
_cell.angle_alpha   90.00
_cell.angle_beta   90.00
_cell.angle_gamma   90.00
#
_symmetry.space_group_name_H-M   'P 1'
#
loop_
_entity.id
_entity.type
_entity.pdbx_description
1 polymer ?
#
loop_
_entity_poly.entity_id
_entity_poly.type
_entity_poly.pdbx_seq_one_letter_code
_entity_poly.pdbx_strand_id
1 'polypeptide(L)'
;MHKDILSVSDCKMYWQSKGKYLAVQVTRHTCSLFELFRFNKVQGITTEALEVDEKILAFAWEPSGHRFAVIHGDQSKPNVSFYSMETPQNPGKVSKLATFDDKEADALFWSPRGKHIVLAGLKAASMVSSFSTWISLRCSR
;
A
#
# COMPACT_ATOMS: atom_id res chain seq x y z
N MET A 1 10.80 21.06 16.80
CA MET A 1 9.62 20.30 17.25
C MET A 1 9.98 18.84 17.27
N HIS A 2 10.15 18.28 18.45
CA HIS A 2 10.39 16.86 18.66
C HIS A 2 9.05 16.15 18.43
N LYS A 3 8.91 15.37 17.34
CA LYS A 3 7.70 14.60 17.05
C LYS A 3 7.78 13.37 17.96
N ASP A 4 7.05 13.38 19.06
CA ASP A 4 7.12 12.33 20.08
C ASP A 4 6.82 10.95 19.49
N ILE A 5 7.80 10.05 19.60
CA ILE A 5 7.82 8.65 19.12
C ILE A 5 7.08 7.73 20.12
N LEU A 6 6.25 8.29 20.99
CA LEU A 6 5.71 7.60 22.15
C LEU A 6 4.56 6.67 21.71
N SER A 7 4.90 5.38 21.56
CA SER A 7 4.10 4.20 21.16
C SER A 7 4.27 3.69 19.72
N VAL A 8 5.49 3.75 19.19
CA VAL A 8 5.85 3.01 17.98
C VAL A 8 6.16 1.55 18.34
N SER A 9 5.37 0.61 17.80
CA SER A 9 5.55 -0.82 18.04
C SER A 9 6.45 -1.48 16.99
N ASP A 10 6.46 -0.97 15.76
CA ASP A 10 7.27 -1.50 14.65
C ASP A 10 7.43 -0.44 13.54
N CYS A 11 8.55 -0.50 12.82
CA CYS A 11 8.86 0.35 11.68
C CYS A 11 9.31 -0.49 10.48
N LYS A 12 8.63 -0.34 9.34
CA LYS A 12 8.97 -1.05 8.10
C LYS A 12 9.21 -0.06 6.96
N MET A 13 10.19 -0.36 6.12
CA MET A 13 10.57 0.47 4.98
C MET A 13 10.36 -0.30 3.68
N TYR A 14 9.67 0.31 2.72
CA TYR A 14 9.34 -0.30 1.44
C TYR A 14 9.83 0.59 0.30
N TRP A 15 10.91 0.16 -0.37
CA TRP A 15 11.41 0.83 -1.57
C TRP A 15 10.63 0.40 -2.81
N GLN A 16 10.28 1.38 -3.64
CA GLN A 16 9.76 1.10 -4.98
C GLN A 16 10.91 0.68 -5.90
N SER A 17 10.64 -0.27 -6.80
CA SER A 17 11.64 -0.93 -7.66
C SER A 17 12.60 -0.02 -8.47
N LYS A 18 12.25 1.24 -8.73
CA LYS A 18 13.09 2.24 -9.42
C LYS A 18 13.69 3.29 -8.47
N GLY A 19 13.54 3.11 -7.16
CA GLY A 19 14.03 4.05 -6.14
C GLY A 19 13.33 5.41 -6.13
N LYS A 20 12.21 5.57 -6.85
CA LYS A 20 11.49 6.85 -6.93
C LYS A 20 10.67 7.16 -5.68
N TYR A 21 10.25 6.12 -4.98
CA TYR A 21 9.37 6.22 -3.81
C TYR A 21 9.88 5.32 -2.69
N LEU A 22 9.70 5.79 -1.46
CA LEU A 22 9.90 5.03 -0.24
C LEU A 22 8.66 5.22 0.64
N ALA A 23 8.08 4.13 1.13
CA ALA A 23 7.08 4.19 2.19
C ALA A 23 7.74 3.75 3.50
N VAL A 24 7.60 4.57 4.55
CA VAL A 24 7.96 4.22 5.91
C VAL A 24 6.68 4.01 6.71
N GLN A 25 6.38 2.75 7.01
CA GLN A 25 5.28 2.37 7.88
C GLN A 25 5.72 2.49 9.33
N VAL A 26 4.95 3.23 10.12
CA VAL A 26 5.06 3.34 11.57
C VAL A 26 3.80 2.71 12.15
N THR A 27 3.96 1.56 12.80
CA THR A 27 2.85 0.83 13.41
C THR A 27 2.64 1.33 14.84
N ARG A 28 1.42 1.75 15.16
CA ARG A 28 1.00 2.07 16.52
C ARG A 28 -0.01 1.00 16.99
N HIS A 29 -0.41 1.05 18.25
CA HIS A 29 -1.31 0.04 18.82
C HIS A 29 -2.68 -0.04 18.12
N THR A 30 -3.23 1.10 17.68
CA THR A 30 -4.60 1.19 17.12
C THR A 30 -4.65 1.71 15.69
N CYS A 31 -3.59 2.33 15.19
CA CYS A 31 -3.52 2.88 13.84
C CYS A 31 -2.13 2.70 13.24
N SER A 32 -2.04 2.89 11.93
CA SER A 32 -0.77 2.85 11.22
C SER A 32 -0.60 4.11 10.39
N LEU A 33 0.61 4.68 10.46
CA LEU A 33 0.98 5.86 9.67
C LEU A 33 1.98 5.43 8.61
N PHE A 34 1.80 5.91 7.38
CA PHE A 34 2.84 5.90 6.37
C PHE A 34 3.41 7.30 6.19
N GLU A 35 4.72 7.45 6.31
CA GLU A 35 5.44 8.59 5.75
C GLU A 35 5.93 8.19 4.36
N LEU A 36 5.38 8.84 3.34
CA LEU A 36 5.61 8.54 1.93
C LEU A 36 6.58 9.57 1.36
N PHE A 37 7.75 9.10 0.92
CA PHE A 37 8.82 9.91 0.36
C PHE A 37 8.85 9.78 -1.15
N ARG A 38 9.11 10.90 -1.83
CA ARG A 38 9.31 10.98 -3.28
C ARG A 38 10.65 11.59 -3.59
N PHE A 39 11.44 10.90 -4.39
CA PHE A 39 12.77 11.31 -4.80
C PHE A 39 12.71 11.90 -6.21
N ASN A 40 12.84 13.21 -6.32
CA ASN A 40 12.86 13.95 -7.57
C ASN A 40 14.26 14.54 -7.82
N LYS A 41 14.77 14.45 -9.06
CA LYS A 41 16.09 14.99 -9.41
C LYS A 41 16.16 16.52 -9.34
N VAL A 42 15.04 17.20 -9.55
CA VAL A 42 14.95 18.67 -9.61
C VAL A 42 14.43 19.24 -8.31
N GLN A 43 13.31 18.71 -7.79
CA GLN A 43 12.64 19.22 -6.59
C GLN A 43 13.21 18.64 -5.27
N GLY A 44 14.17 17.72 -5.35
CA GLY A 44 14.70 17.02 -4.17
C GLY A 44 13.72 15.99 -3.61
N ILE A 45 13.73 15.84 -2.29
CA ILE A 45 12.89 14.88 -1.57
C ILE A 45 11.65 15.58 -1.04
N THR A 46 10.46 15.11 -1.42
CA THR A 46 9.19 15.57 -0.86
C THR A 46 8.52 14.45 -0.05
N THR A 47 7.71 14.82 0.93
CA THR A 47 7.10 13.87 1.88
C THR A 47 5.62 14.15 2.10
N GLU A 48 4.85 13.10 2.31
CA GLU A 48 3.43 13.16 2.64
C GLU A 48 3.07 12.08 3.65
N ALA A 49 2.20 12.40 4.60
CA ALA A 49 1.70 11.45 5.58
C ALA A 49 0.37 10.86 5.11
N LEU A 50 0.25 9.53 5.19
CA LEU A 50 -1.00 8.80 4.99
C LEU A 50 -1.33 8.05 6.29
N GLU A 51 -2.44 8.43 6.91
CA GLU A 51 -2.96 7.72 8.07
C GLU A 51 -3.96 6.64 7.63
N VAL A 52 -3.84 5.46 8.24
CA VAL A 52 -4.77 4.35 8.08
C VAL A 52 -5.19 3.93 9.48
N ASP A 53 -6.47 4.11 9.80
CA ASP A 53 -7.06 3.84 11.13
C ASP A 53 -7.27 2.35 11.40
N GLU A 54 -6.38 1.52 10.88
CA GLU A 54 -6.40 0.07 11.01
C GLU A 54 -4.96 -0.47 11.04
N LYS A 55 -4.82 -1.72 11.50
CA LYS A 55 -3.53 -2.42 11.45
C LYS A 55 -3.16 -2.76 10.00
N ILE A 56 -1.92 -2.52 9.60
CA ILE A 56 -1.40 -2.99 8.31
C ILE A 56 -0.93 -4.43 8.41
N LEU A 57 -1.42 -5.25 7.49
CA LEU A 57 -1.07 -6.67 7.37
C LEU A 57 -0.06 -6.90 6.24
N ALA A 58 -0.18 -6.18 5.12
CA ALA A 58 0.76 -6.25 4.01
C ALA A 58 0.79 -4.93 3.23
N PHE A 59 1.92 -4.67 2.55
CA PHE A 59 2.13 -3.52 1.69
C PHE A 59 2.90 -3.95 0.45
N ALA A 60 2.53 -3.45 -0.74
CA ALA A 60 3.32 -3.67 -1.96
C ALA A 60 3.20 -2.51 -2.95
N TRP A 61 4.36 -1.99 -3.38
CA TRP A 61 4.47 -1.07 -4.51
C TRP A 61 4.19 -1.78 -5.84
N GLU A 62 3.55 -1.07 -6.76
CA GLU A 62 3.53 -1.46 -8.16
C GLU A 62 4.94 -1.29 -8.77
N PRO A 63 5.51 -2.34 -9.39
CA PRO A 63 6.80 -2.26 -10.07
C PRO A 63 6.81 -1.19 -11.15
N SER A 64 7.84 -0.36 -11.17
CA SER A 64 7.98 0.80 -12.08
C SER A 64 6.84 1.82 -12.06
N GLY A 65 5.83 1.68 -11.20
CA GLY A 65 4.67 2.54 -11.09
C GLY A 65 4.72 3.49 -9.90
N HIS A 66 3.63 4.26 -9.74
CA HIS A 66 3.40 5.21 -8.65
C HIS A 66 2.26 4.76 -7.71
N ARG A 67 1.71 3.57 -7.94
CA ARG A 67 0.62 3.01 -7.14
C ARG A 67 1.14 2.01 -6.13
N PHE A 68 0.38 1.79 -5.08
CA PHE A 68 0.64 0.74 -4.11
C PHE A 68 -0.68 0.18 -3.58
N ALA A 69 -0.58 -1.03 -3.03
CA ALA A 69 -1.68 -1.71 -2.37
C ALA A 69 -1.32 -1.97 -0.91
N VAL A 70 -2.34 -1.92 -0.06
CA VAL A 70 -2.23 -2.16 1.37
C VAL A 70 -3.32 -3.14 1.78
N ILE A 71 -2.95 -4.20 2.48
CA ILE A 71 -3.89 -5.06 3.20
C ILE A 71 -3.95 -4.55 4.64
N HIS A 72 -5.15 -4.23 5.13
CA HIS A 72 -5.35 -3.65 6.45
C HIS A 72 -6.65 -4.15 7.10
N GLY A 73 -6.79 -3.93 8.41
CA GLY A 73 -7.96 -4.33 9.19
C GLY A 73 -7.79 -5.65 9.93
N ASP A 74 -8.89 -6.38 10.11
CA ASP A 74 -8.91 -7.67 10.81
C ASP A 74 -8.26 -8.76 9.95
N GLN A 75 -7.42 -9.60 10.56
CA GLN A 75 -6.68 -10.64 9.85
C GLN A 75 -7.59 -11.74 9.26
N SER A 76 -8.79 -11.93 9.80
CA SER A 76 -9.77 -12.91 9.30
C SER A 76 -10.55 -12.43 8.08
N LYS A 77 -10.76 -11.11 7.97
CA LYS A 77 -11.51 -10.45 6.89
C LYS A 77 -10.87 -9.12 6.51
N PRO A 78 -9.63 -9.13 6.01
CA PRO A 78 -8.94 -7.89 5.72
C PRO A 78 -9.52 -7.13 4.53
N ASN A 79 -9.35 -5.81 4.57
CA ASN A 79 -9.62 -4.91 3.48
C ASN A 79 -8.36 -4.71 2.64
N VAL A 80 -8.53 -4.52 1.33
CA VAL A 80 -7.43 -4.19 0.41
C VAL A 80 -7.68 -2.83 -0.21
N SER A 81 -6.86 -1.85 0.17
CA SER A 81 -6.90 -0.50 -0.41
C SER A 81 -5.80 -0.28 -1.42
N PHE A 82 -6.15 0.38 -2.52
CA PHE A 82 -5.22 0.82 -3.55
C PHE A 82 -5.05 2.33 -3.48
N TYR A 83 -3.81 2.77 -3.62
CA TYR A 83 -3.45 4.18 -3.55
C TYR A 83 -2.59 4.58 -4.75
N SER A 84 -2.60 5.87 -5.07
CA SER A 84 -1.71 6.48 -6.05
C SER A 84 -0.94 7.63 -5.42
N MET A 85 0.36 7.67 -5.65
CA MET A 85 1.22 8.80 -5.29
C MET A 85 1.01 10.01 -6.21
N GLU A 86 0.33 9.86 -7.35
CA GLU A 86 0.04 10.97 -8.24
C GLU A 86 -1.28 10.73 -8.97
N THR A 87 -2.07 11.79 -9.10
CA THR A 87 -3.25 11.80 -9.96
C THR A 87 -3.20 13.00 -10.87
N PRO A 88 -3.87 12.95 -12.04
CA PRO A 88 -4.00 14.12 -12.91
C PRO A 88 -4.56 15.35 -12.17
N GLN A 89 -5.45 15.13 -11.20
CA GLN A 89 -6.12 16.17 -10.43
C GLN A 89 -5.25 16.73 -9.30
N ASN A 90 -4.41 15.90 -8.68
CA ASN A 90 -3.54 16.30 -7.58
C ASN A 90 -2.11 15.74 -7.78
N PRO A 91 -1.31 16.38 -8.66
CA PRO A 91 0.08 15.98 -8.84
C PRO A 91 0.84 16.13 -7.53
N GLY A 92 1.44 15.04 -7.07
CA GLY A 92 2.27 15.02 -5.87
C GLY A 92 1.55 14.69 -4.55
N LYS A 93 0.22 14.57 -4.53
CA LYS A 93 -0.53 14.08 -3.35
C LYS A 93 -0.94 12.62 -3.49
N VAL A 94 -0.93 11.91 -2.37
CA VAL A 94 -1.44 10.56 -2.25
C VAL A 94 -2.97 10.59 -2.30
N SER A 95 -3.53 9.63 -3.02
CA SER A 95 -4.97 9.48 -3.14
C SER A 95 -5.36 8.02 -3.05
N LYS A 96 -6.44 7.73 -2.34
CA LYS A 96 -7.04 6.40 -2.32
C LYS A 96 -7.84 6.22 -3.61
N LEU A 97 -7.57 5.15 -4.35
CA LEU A 97 -8.22 4.83 -5.62
C LEU A 97 -9.45 3.95 -5.42
N ALA A 98 -9.32 2.93 -4.57
CA ALA A 98 -10.38 1.97 -4.28
C ALA A 98 -10.07 1.21 -2.98
N THR A 99 -11.12 0.72 -2.33
CA THR A 99 -11.03 -0.27 -1.26
C THR A 99 -11.88 -1.47 -1.64
N PHE A 100 -11.37 -2.65 -1.38
CA PHE A 100 -12.06 -3.91 -1.54
C PHE A 100 -12.19 -4.57 -0.17
N ASP A 101 -13.40 -4.61 0.36
CA ASP A 101 -13.64 -5.07 1.71
C ASP A 101 -13.77 -6.60 1.81
N ASP A 102 -13.59 -7.12 3.03
CA ASP A 102 -13.81 -8.51 3.44
C ASP A 102 -13.16 -9.52 2.48
N LYS A 103 -11.84 -9.42 2.28
CA LYS A 103 -11.06 -10.32 1.41
C LYS A 103 -10.35 -11.39 2.19
N GLU A 104 -10.23 -12.58 1.60
CA GLU A 104 -9.34 -13.63 2.07
C GLU A 104 -7.94 -13.44 1.46
N ALA A 105 -7.31 -12.30 1.76
CA ALA A 105 -5.99 -11.95 1.22
C ALA A 105 -5.00 -11.60 2.34
N ASP A 106 -3.84 -12.25 2.33
CA ASP A 106 -2.73 -11.99 3.26
C ASP A 106 -1.40 -11.66 2.55
N ALA A 107 -1.37 -11.75 1.22
CA ALA A 107 -0.22 -11.46 0.40
C ALA A 107 -0.58 -10.73 -0.90
N LEU A 108 0.33 -9.86 -1.34
CA LEU A 108 0.19 -9.02 -2.52
C LEU A 108 1.31 -9.35 -3.53
N PHE A 109 0.94 -9.76 -4.75
CA PHE A 109 1.91 -10.06 -5.80
C PHE A 109 1.60 -9.26 -7.06
N TRP A 110 2.31 -8.15 -7.24
CA TRP A 110 2.23 -7.38 -8.47
C TRP A 110 2.91 -8.11 -9.62
N SER A 111 2.30 -8.01 -10.81
CA SER A 111 3.00 -8.33 -12.05
C SER A 111 4.27 -7.47 -12.17
N PRO A 112 5.43 -8.04 -12.56
CA PRO A 112 6.63 -7.26 -12.83
C PRO A 112 6.45 -6.18 -13.90
N ARG A 113 5.45 -6.35 -14.78
CA ARG A 113 5.07 -5.37 -15.81
C ARG A 113 4.11 -4.28 -15.29
N GLY A 114 3.79 -4.30 -14.00
CA GLY A 114 2.75 -3.49 -13.39
C GLY A 114 1.35 -3.87 -13.87
N LYS A 115 0.40 -2.97 -13.68
CA LYS A 115 -1.02 -3.00 -14.08
C LYS A 115 -1.90 -4.03 -13.40
N HIS A 116 -1.36 -5.22 -13.13
CA HIS A 116 -2.06 -6.36 -12.58
C HIS A 116 -1.44 -6.78 -11.26
N ILE A 117 -2.28 -7.25 -10.34
CA ILE A 117 -1.89 -7.74 -9.03
C ILE A 117 -2.72 -8.98 -8.69
N VAL A 118 -2.11 -9.93 -7.99
CA VAL A 118 -2.80 -11.05 -7.34
C VAL A 118 -2.93 -10.74 -5.86
N LEU A 119 -4.16 -10.87 -5.35
CA LEU A 119 -4.50 -10.82 -3.92
C LEU A 119 -4.63 -12.26 -3.44
N ALA A 120 -3.62 -12.79 -2.76
CA ALA A 120 -3.56 -14.20 -2.37
C ALA A 120 -3.84 -14.37 -0.87
N GLY A 121 -4.58 -15.42 -0.51
CA GLY A 121 -4.73 -15.91 0.86
C GLY A 121 -3.93 -17.21 1.02
N LEU A 122 -2.68 -17.11 1.49
CA LEU A 122 -1.75 -18.24 1.52
C LEU A 122 -1.81 -19.04 2.82
N LYS A 123 -2.20 -18.42 3.94
CA LYS A 123 -2.28 -19.08 5.24
C LYS A 123 -3.53 -19.93 5.44
N ALA A 124 -4.57 -19.71 4.64
CA ALA A 124 -5.77 -20.55 4.64
C ALA A 124 -5.49 -21.83 3.86
N ALA A 125 -4.98 -22.85 4.55
CA ALA A 125 -4.77 -24.18 3.98
C ALA A 125 -6.11 -24.90 3.74
N SER A 126 -6.79 -24.54 2.66
CA SER A 126 -7.63 -25.46 1.91
C SER A 126 -7.26 -25.30 0.45
N MET A 127 -6.71 -26.35 -0.13
CA MET A 127 -6.28 -26.44 -1.52
C MET A 127 -7.50 -26.34 -2.45
N VAL A 128 -8.00 -25.12 -2.64
CA VAL A 128 -8.77 -24.70 -3.80
C VAL A 128 -8.11 -23.40 -4.23
N SER A 129 -7.32 -23.49 -5.30
CA SER A 129 -6.83 -22.34 -6.04
C SER A 129 -8.02 -21.58 -6.62
N SER A 130 -8.72 -20.81 -5.79
CA SER A 130 -9.58 -19.74 -6.27
C SER A 130 -8.65 -18.68 -6.82
N PHE A 131 -8.40 -18.74 -8.14
CA PHE A 131 -7.79 -17.66 -8.90
C PHE A 131 -8.71 -16.44 -8.77
N SER A 132 -8.50 -15.66 -7.71
CA SER A 132 -9.27 -14.45 -7.43
C SER A 132 -8.83 -13.36 -8.40
N THR A 133 -9.59 -13.31 -9.50
CA THR A 133 -9.90 -12.17 -10.36
C THR A 133 -8.74 -11.20 -10.66
N TRP A 134 -8.29 -11.18 -11.92
CA TRP A 134 -7.46 -10.10 -12.45
C TRP A 134 -8.17 -8.75 -12.27
N ILE A 135 -7.81 -7.99 -11.24
CA ILE A 135 -8.24 -6.60 -11.13
C ILE A 135 -7.35 -5.79 -12.08
N SER A 136 -7.83 -5.59 -13.31
CA SER A 136 -7.28 -4.55 -14.17
C SER A 136 -7.68 -3.21 -13.55
N LEU A 137 -6.75 -2.56 -12.86
CA LEU A 137 -6.90 -1.17 -12.41
C LEU A 137 -6.93 -0.25 -13.65
N ARG A 138 -8.06 -0.24 -14.37
CA ARG A 138 -8.40 0.87 -15.27
C ARG A 138 -8.95 1.96 -14.39
N CYS A 139 -8.42 3.17 -14.49
CA CYS A 139 -9.12 4.37 -14.02
C CYS A 139 -10.57 4.29 -14.52
N SER A 140 -11.54 4.35 -13.60
CA SER A 140 -12.86 4.84 -13.99
C SER A 140 -12.65 6.24 -14.56
N ARG A 141 -13.15 6.46 -15.78
CA ARG A 141 -13.36 7.82 -16.28
C ARG A 141 -14.45 8.48 -15.44
#